data_AF-A0A673XZ78-F1
#
_entry.id   AF-A0A673XZ78-F1
#
_cell.length_a   1.000
_cell.length_b   1.000
_cell.length_c   1.000
_cell.angle_alpha   90.00
_cell.angle_beta   90.00
_cell.angle_gamma   90.00
#
_symmetry.space_group_name_H-M   'P 1'
#
loop_
_entity.id
_entity.type
_entity.pdbx_description
1 polymer ?
#
loop_
_entity_poly.entity_id
_entity_poly.type
_entity_poly.pdbx_seq_one_letter_code
_entity_poly.pdbx_strand_id
1 'polypeptide(L)'
;MVELGEWDKALSVAPGVSIKYWKKLMQRRADQLMQEENHDVIPYCIATGDVRKLVNFFTARGQLNEALLVAQGACEGNIHVPQTACNLCCSRLLQCVCRELAEWYFQDGRAVLAACCHLAVDNTELAMASLIRGNELELAVCVGLVLGESANQATHYVLELLARKYMTAPTCFPSVGSRDLAADLLQMIPDNQVLLAKLCAFYPGSSSEIDQIHQKCGLPSLEECGALAESAVSEGDVFNAVKYYLMSPEPEAALLVGITHVKEQLSDSDWTVDSVYPILDLLGYIRTDRLVLAKFTEARSELLILSGYIGALLAIRRQYSSIVPALYEYTSQLMKRREVSVPLQIEQLSVELDAWMACTQQFEVQSLTLKHTGVYLSRGPDEHARLLDRLQEEPLRGLEGPDYVTGSNLPSHSDVQVSCFTGLRIQGPVFFLEDGKSAISLNDALMWAKVNPFSPLGTGVRLNPF
;
A
#
# COMPACT_ATOMS: atom_id res chain seq x y z
N MET A 1 29.16 -22.37 47.47
CA MET A 1 29.53 -22.29 46.04
C MET A 1 28.69 -21.23 45.32
N VAL A 2 27.37 -21.38 45.21
CA VAL A 2 26.50 -20.35 44.58
C VAL A 2 26.60 -18.98 45.27
N GLU A 3 26.50 -18.95 46.59
CA GLU A 3 26.64 -17.70 47.39
C GLU A 3 28.06 -17.10 47.34
N LEU A 4 29.04 -17.89 46.87
CA LEU A 4 30.43 -17.46 46.69
C LEU A 4 30.71 -17.03 45.23
N GLY A 5 29.69 -16.99 44.36
CA GLY A 5 29.84 -16.66 42.94
C GLY A 5 30.47 -17.77 42.09
N GLU A 6 30.77 -18.94 42.66
CA GLU A 6 31.39 -20.07 41.96
C GLU A 6 30.34 -20.91 41.19
N TRP A 7 29.71 -20.30 40.20
CA TRP A 7 28.60 -20.88 39.45
C TRP A 7 29.00 -22.15 38.68
N ASP A 8 30.13 -22.15 37.98
CA ASP A 8 30.59 -23.29 37.18
C ASP A 8 30.85 -24.54 38.04
N LYS A 9 31.44 -24.35 39.23
CA LYS A 9 31.68 -25.42 40.20
C LYS A 9 30.37 -25.93 40.79
N ALA A 10 29.42 -25.04 41.09
CA ALA A 10 28.11 -25.44 41.59
C ALA A 10 27.31 -26.23 40.55
N LEU A 11 27.38 -25.84 39.28
CA LEU A 11 26.66 -26.47 38.18
C LEU A 11 27.25 -27.82 37.76
N SER A 12 28.57 -28.02 37.89
CA SER A 12 29.19 -29.31 37.57
C SER A 12 28.82 -30.43 38.56
N VAL A 13 28.56 -30.09 39.83
CA VAL A 13 28.18 -31.07 40.87
C VAL A 13 26.66 -31.24 41.03
N ALA A 14 25.87 -30.27 40.57
CA ALA A 14 24.40 -30.28 40.73
C ALA A 14 23.66 -31.50 40.13
N PRO A 15 24.10 -32.13 39.01
CA PRO A 15 23.47 -33.36 38.50
C PRO A 15 23.53 -34.52 39.49
N GLY A 16 24.54 -34.54 40.39
CA GLY A 16 24.67 -35.54 41.46
C GLY A 16 23.57 -35.47 42.52
N VAL A 17 22.87 -34.33 42.64
CA VAL A 17 21.69 -34.17 43.51
C VAL A 17 20.43 -34.61 42.76
N SER A 18 20.17 -34.00 41.61
CA SER A 18 19.17 -34.44 40.63
C SER A 18 19.22 -33.56 39.37
N ILE A 19 18.74 -34.11 38.24
CA ILE A 19 18.55 -33.32 37.01
C ILE A 19 17.56 -32.16 37.21
N LYS A 20 16.54 -32.33 38.05
CA LYS A 20 15.57 -31.25 38.37
C LYS A 20 16.25 -30.09 39.10
N TYR A 21 17.12 -30.40 40.06
CA TYR A 21 17.89 -29.38 40.79
C TYR A 21 18.87 -28.66 39.87
N TRP A 22 19.60 -29.40 39.03
CA TRP A 22 20.49 -28.82 38.02
C TRP A 22 19.75 -27.85 37.09
N LYS A 23 18.58 -28.24 36.55
CA LYS A 23 17.77 -27.33 35.71
C LYS A 23 17.37 -26.04 36.43
N LYS A 24 16.91 -26.14 37.69
CA LYS A 24 16.54 -24.97 38.48
C LYS A 24 17.73 -24.04 38.74
N LEU A 25 18.92 -24.62 38.96
CA LEU A 25 20.15 -23.86 39.18
C LEU A 25 20.64 -23.18 37.89
N MET A 26 20.58 -23.87 36.74
CA MET A 26 20.85 -23.31 35.41
C MET A 26 19.91 -22.14 35.11
N GLN A 27 18.61 -22.27 35.38
CA GLN A 27 17.63 -21.20 35.19
C GLN A 27 17.94 -19.97 36.04
N ARG A 28 18.31 -20.18 37.32
CA ARG A 28 18.68 -19.07 38.21
C ARG A 28 19.95 -18.34 37.72
N ARG A 29 20.93 -19.08 37.19
CA ARG A 29 22.13 -18.48 36.60
C ARG A 29 21.81 -17.71 35.31
N ALA A 30 20.95 -18.26 34.46
CA ALA A 30 20.47 -17.59 33.25
C ALA A 30 19.75 -16.28 33.58
N ASP A 31 18.84 -16.29 34.57
CA ASP A 31 18.11 -15.09 34.98
C ASP A 31 19.05 -13.99 35.51
N GLN A 32 20.11 -14.36 36.23
CA GLN A 32 21.15 -13.41 36.65
C GLN A 32 21.92 -12.84 35.45
N LEU A 33 22.38 -13.69 34.53
CA LEU A 33 23.15 -13.26 33.35
C LEU A 33 22.30 -12.38 32.41
N MET A 34 20.99 -12.60 32.35
CA MET A 34 20.06 -11.74 31.62
C MET A 34 19.96 -10.34 32.23
N GLN A 35 19.93 -10.22 33.57
CA GLN A 35 19.94 -8.93 34.26
C GLN A 35 21.28 -8.20 34.08
N GLU A 36 22.38 -8.95 34.01
CA GLU A 36 23.72 -8.45 33.73
C GLU A 36 23.95 -8.18 32.24
N GLU A 37 22.94 -8.43 31.39
CA GLU A 37 23.01 -8.23 29.94
C GLU A 37 24.16 -9.01 29.25
N ASN A 38 24.59 -10.12 29.85
CA ASN A 38 25.73 -10.91 29.40
C ASN A 38 25.33 -12.01 28.38
N HIS A 39 26.07 -12.13 27.27
CA HIS A 39 25.90 -13.16 26.25
C HIS A 39 26.17 -14.59 26.74
N ASP A 40 26.86 -14.74 27.86
CA ASP A 40 27.07 -16.05 28.49
C ASP A 40 25.75 -16.75 28.83
N VAL A 41 24.60 -16.06 28.84
CA VAL A 41 23.28 -16.67 29.06
C VAL A 41 22.86 -17.68 27.99
N ILE A 42 23.36 -17.53 26.75
CA ILE A 42 22.97 -18.33 25.58
C ILE A 42 23.07 -19.84 25.85
N PRO A 43 24.24 -20.40 26.24
CA PRO A 43 24.38 -21.83 26.51
C PRO A 43 23.45 -22.32 27.64
N TYR A 44 23.17 -21.48 28.65
CA TYR A 44 22.28 -21.86 29.74
C TYR A 44 20.83 -21.99 29.27
N CYS A 45 20.33 -21.03 28.50
CA CYS A 45 18.97 -21.07 27.96
C CYS A 45 18.76 -22.19 26.93
N ILE A 46 19.77 -22.47 26.09
CA ILE A 46 19.73 -23.60 25.15
C ILE A 46 19.69 -24.92 25.91
N ALA A 47 20.52 -25.08 26.95
CA ALA A 47 20.59 -26.30 27.75
C ALA A 47 19.32 -26.55 28.59
N THR A 48 18.62 -25.49 29.03
CA THR A 48 17.34 -25.62 29.74
C THR A 48 16.13 -25.71 28.81
N GLY A 49 16.30 -25.38 27.52
CA GLY A 49 15.25 -25.34 26.51
C GLY A 49 14.33 -24.11 26.65
N ASP A 50 14.77 -23.05 27.31
CA ASP A 50 14.00 -21.82 27.56
C ASP A 50 14.07 -20.86 26.34
N VAL A 51 13.68 -21.35 25.16
CA VAL A 51 13.76 -20.66 23.86
C VAL A 51 13.08 -19.29 23.88
N ARG A 52 11.90 -19.18 24.49
CA ARG A 52 11.15 -17.92 24.58
C ARG A 52 11.93 -16.82 25.30
N LYS A 53 12.62 -17.17 26.39
CA LYS A 53 13.43 -16.19 27.13
C LYS A 53 14.57 -15.69 26.27
N LEU A 54 15.23 -16.60 25.55
CA LEU A 54 16.37 -16.26 24.70
C LEU A 54 15.97 -15.41 23.49
N VAL A 55 14.84 -15.72 22.85
CA VAL A 55 14.28 -14.88 21.78
C VAL A 55 13.95 -13.48 22.29
N ASN A 56 13.25 -13.37 23.42
CA ASN A 56 12.94 -12.06 24.01
C ASN A 56 14.21 -11.26 24.35
N PHE A 57 15.26 -11.92 24.83
CA PHE A 57 16.54 -11.30 25.12
C PHE A 57 17.21 -10.71 23.87
N PHE A 58 17.20 -11.43 22.75
CA PHE A 58 17.75 -10.93 21.50
C PHE A 58 16.87 -9.83 20.87
N THR A 59 15.55 -10.02 20.86
CA THR A 59 14.58 -9.03 20.36
C THR A 59 14.69 -7.71 21.10
N ALA A 60 14.76 -7.73 22.45
CA ALA A 60 14.88 -6.52 23.26
C ALA A 60 16.16 -5.71 22.98
N ARG A 61 17.16 -6.32 22.33
CA ARG A 61 18.45 -5.71 21.97
C ARG A 61 18.54 -5.35 20.50
N GLY A 62 17.45 -5.50 19.74
CA GLY A 62 17.45 -5.31 18.29
C GLY A 62 18.24 -6.37 17.52
N GLN A 63 18.65 -7.47 18.16
CA GLN A 63 19.40 -8.57 17.55
C GLN A 63 18.45 -9.58 16.89
N LEU A 64 17.61 -9.10 15.97
CA LEU A 64 16.50 -9.88 15.39
C LEU A 64 16.98 -11.10 14.58
N ASN A 65 18.16 -11.04 13.95
CA ASN A 65 18.74 -12.21 13.26
C ASN A 65 19.09 -13.35 14.24
N GLU A 66 19.64 -13.01 15.41
CA GLU A 66 19.94 -14.02 16.45
C GLU A 66 18.66 -14.59 17.05
N ALA A 67 17.65 -13.74 17.26
CA ALA A 67 16.32 -14.17 17.67
C ALA A 67 15.70 -15.16 16.65
N LEU A 68 15.87 -14.89 15.35
CA LEU A 68 15.37 -15.74 14.26
C LEU A 68 16.06 -17.10 14.28
N LEU A 69 17.41 -17.13 14.38
CA LEU A 69 18.19 -18.37 14.43
C LEU A 69 17.78 -19.26 15.60
N VAL A 70 17.55 -18.66 16.78
CA VAL A 70 17.10 -19.40 17.96
C VAL A 70 15.68 -19.95 17.78
N ALA A 71 14.76 -19.14 17.22
CA ALA A 71 13.39 -19.59 16.97
C ALA A 71 13.33 -20.72 15.94
N GLN A 72 14.09 -20.59 14.84
CA GLN A 72 14.19 -21.60 13.79
C GLN A 72 14.83 -22.89 14.32
N GLY A 73 15.97 -22.78 15.03
CA GLY A 73 16.62 -23.93 15.64
C GLY A 73 15.72 -24.69 16.63
N ALA A 74 14.83 -23.98 17.34
CA ALA A 74 13.83 -24.63 18.16
C ALA A 74 12.73 -25.34 17.34
N CYS A 75 12.23 -24.74 16.26
CA CYS A 75 11.25 -25.34 15.36
C CYS A 75 11.76 -26.61 14.67
N GLU A 76 13.04 -26.62 14.26
CA GLU A 76 13.70 -27.75 13.61
C GLU A 76 14.08 -28.87 14.59
N GLY A 77 13.92 -28.66 15.90
CA GLY A 77 14.28 -29.62 16.94
C GLY A 77 15.77 -29.64 17.30
N ASN A 78 16.55 -28.66 16.85
CA ASN A 78 17.97 -28.50 17.19
C ASN A 78 18.16 -28.04 18.65
N ILE A 79 17.13 -27.48 19.28
CA ILE A 79 17.12 -27.13 20.71
C ILE A 79 16.14 -28.07 21.42
N HIS A 80 16.61 -28.76 22.47
CA HIS A 80 15.77 -29.67 23.25
C HIS A 80 14.79 -28.89 24.14
N VAL A 81 13.56 -28.70 23.66
CA VAL A 81 12.50 -28.04 24.40
C VAL A 81 11.75 -29.05 25.29
N PRO A 82 11.41 -28.72 26.56
CA PRO A 82 10.60 -29.60 27.39
C PRO A 82 9.29 -29.99 26.68
N GLN A 83 8.91 -31.28 26.72
CA GLN A 83 7.75 -31.85 25.99
C GLN A 83 6.40 -31.13 26.22
N THR A 84 6.30 -30.27 27.24
CA THR A 84 5.13 -29.42 27.52
C THR A 84 5.03 -28.15 26.65
N ALA A 85 6.11 -27.72 26.00
CA ALA A 85 6.08 -26.64 25.01
C ALA A 85 5.94 -27.24 23.62
N CYS A 86 4.69 -27.33 23.17
CA CYS A 86 4.26 -27.90 21.90
C CYS A 86 4.99 -27.26 20.69
N ASN A 87 5.19 -27.99 19.59
CA ASN A 87 5.73 -27.46 18.31
C ASN A 87 4.98 -26.19 17.84
N LEU A 88 3.68 -26.10 18.14
CA LEU A 88 2.83 -24.93 17.91
C LEU A 88 3.28 -23.65 18.66
N CYS A 89 4.00 -23.79 19.77
CA CYS A 89 4.55 -22.66 20.52
C CYS A 89 5.81 -22.11 19.84
N CYS A 90 6.64 -22.97 19.26
CA CYS A 90 7.84 -22.59 18.52
C CYS A 90 7.49 -21.94 17.18
N SER A 91 6.52 -22.50 16.44
CA SER A 91 6.06 -21.90 15.17
C SER A 91 5.48 -20.50 15.37
N ARG A 92 4.70 -20.28 16.43
CA ARG A 92 4.20 -18.94 16.78
C ARG A 92 5.32 -17.96 17.16
N LEU A 93 6.35 -18.44 17.83
CA LEU A 93 7.53 -17.62 18.18
C LEU A 93 8.29 -17.20 16.91
N LEU A 94 8.51 -18.15 16.00
CA LEU A 94 9.13 -17.89 14.70
C LEU A 94 8.33 -16.87 13.88
N GLN A 95 7.00 -17.02 13.81
CA GLN A 95 6.11 -16.06 13.16
C GLN A 95 6.23 -14.65 13.75
N CYS A 96 6.30 -14.52 15.09
CA CYS A 96 6.48 -13.21 15.73
C CYS A 96 7.81 -12.56 15.34
N VAL A 97 8.91 -13.30 15.41
CA VAL A 97 10.25 -12.76 15.09
C VAL A 97 10.36 -12.41 13.61
N CYS A 98 9.88 -13.27 12.71
CA CYS A 98 9.87 -12.98 11.28
C CYS A 98 9.05 -11.74 10.96
N ARG A 99 7.91 -11.51 11.64
CA ARG A 99 7.11 -10.30 11.45
C ARG A 99 7.86 -9.05 11.90
N GLU A 100 8.48 -9.05 13.08
CA GLU A 100 9.25 -7.90 13.58
C GLU A 100 10.46 -7.60 12.69
N LEU A 101 11.15 -8.65 12.22
CA LEU A 101 12.28 -8.51 11.30
C LEU A 101 11.83 -8.01 9.91
N ALA A 102 10.68 -8.49 9.41
CA ALA A 102 10.11 -8.02 8.15
C ALA A 102 9.77 -6.53 8.21
N GLU A 103 9.10 -6.09 9.29
CA GLU A 103 8.76 -4.69 9.55
C GLU A 103 10.02 -3.82 9.56
N TRP A 104 11.07 -4.27 10.27
CA TRP A 104 12.35 -3.57 10.32
C TRP A 104 13.01 -3.46 8.94
N TYR A 105 13.06 -4.55 8.17
CA TYR A 105 13.61 -4.52 6.81
C TYR A 105 12.80 -3.63 5.88
N PHE A 106 11.47 -3.66 5.99
CA PHE A 106 10.60 -2.84 5.16
C PHE A 106 10.81 -1.35 5.43
N GLN A 107 10.85 -0.95 6.71
CA GLN A 107 11.14 0.42 7.14
C GLN A 107 12.57 0.88 6.76
N ASP A 108 13.51 -0.04 6.53
CA ASP A 108 14.86 0.27 6.02
C ASP A 108 14.91 0.40 4.48
N GLY A 109 13.79 0.23 3.76
CA GLY A 109 13.76 0.23 2.29
C GLY A 109 14.23 -1.08 1.66
N ARG A 110 14.19 -2.19 2.41
CA ARG A 110 14.59 -3.53 1.95
C ARG A 110 13.37 -4.44 1.80
N ALA A 111 12.43 -4.03 0.95
CA ALA A 111 11.19 -4.74 0.69
C ALA A 111 11.38 -6.24 0.32
N VAL A 112 12.43 -6.56 -0.43
CA VAL A 112 12.75 -7.96 -0.79
C VAL A 112 13.07 -8.81 0.44
N LEU A 113 13.87 -8.30 1.39
CA LEU A 113 14.19 -9.03 2.62
C LEU A 113 12.98 -9.16 3.53
N ALA A 114 12.12 -8.13 3.59
CA ALA A 114 10.84 -8.20 4.28
C ALA A 114 9.95 -9.31 3.70
N ALA A 115 9.84 -9.37 2.37
CA ALA A 115 9.09 -10.42 1.69
C ALA A 115 9.67 -11.81 1.98
N CYS A 116 11.00 -11.98 1.98
CA CYS A 116 11.65 -13.23 2.36
C CYS A 116 11.28 -13.68 3.78
N CYS A 117 11.22 -12.75 4.75
CA CYS A 117 10.83 -13.07 6.12
C CYS A 117 9.39 -13.59 6.20
N HIS A 118 8.47 -13.02 5.41
CA HIS A 118 7.09 -13.48 5.32
C HIS A 118 6.96 -14.83 4.61
N LEU A 119 7.68 -15.05 3.50
CA LEU A 119 7.72 -16.35 2.81
C LEU A 119 8.30 -17.45 3.69
N ALA A 120 9.29 -17.16 4.52
CA ALA A 120 9.89 -18.12 5.44
C ALA A 120 8.89 -18.69 6.47
N VAL A 121 7.78 -17.99 6.72
CA VAL A 121 6.69 -18.43 7.61
C VAL A 121 5.38 -18.68 6.86
N ASP A 122 5.47 -18.92 5.55
CA ASP A 122 4.34 -19.25 4.66
C ASP A 122 3.24 -18.17 4.62
N ASN A 123 3.62 -16.91 4.81
CA ASN A 123 2.70 -15.77 4.70
C ASN A 123 2.84 -15.12 3.31
N THR A 124 2.14 -15.71 2.34
CA THR A 124 2.16 -15.24 0.94
C THR A 124 1.54 -13.85 0.77
N GLU A 125 0.47 -13.55 1.52
CA GLU A 125 -0.24 -12.27 1.46
C GLU A 125 0.70 -11.09 1.80
N LEU A 126 1.35 -11.15 2.96
CA LEU A 126 2.26 -10.07 3.39
C LEU A 126 3.55 -10.04 2.57
N ALA A 127 4.03 -11.19 2.09
CA ALA A 127 5.20 -11.22 1.20
C ALA A 127 4.94 -10.46 -0.09
N MET A 128 3.81 -10.73 -0.76
CA MET A 128 3.41 -10.01 -1.96
C MET A 128 3.18 -8.54 -1.67
N ALA A 129 2.52 -8.21 -0.55
CA ALA A 129 2.30 -6.83 -0.15
C ALA A 129 3.60 -6.06 0.10
N SER A 130 4.61 -6.66 0.73
CA SER A 130 5.93 -6.04 0.92
C SER A 130 6.58 -5.70 -0.42
N LEU A 131 6.56 -6.61 -1.40
CA LEU A 131 7.14 -6.34 -2.72
C LEU A 131 6.38 -5.23 -3.47
N ILE A 132 5.05 -5.26 -3.44
CA ILE A 132 4.19 -4.26 -4.09
C ILE A 132 4.36 -2.87 -3.47
N ARG A 133 4.41 -2.78 -2.13
CA ARG A 133 4.63 -1.52 -1.40
C ARG A 133 6.08 -1.03 -1.50
N GLY A 134 7.01 -1.92 -1.83
CA GLY A 134 8.39 -1.60 -2.17
C GLY A 134 8.63 -1.15 -3.62
N ASN A 135 7.59 -1.14 -4.46
CA ASN A 135 7.66 -0.94 -5.91
C ASN A 135 8.56 -1.95 -6.66
N GLU A 136 8.70 -3.16 -6.13
CA GLU A 136 9.43 -4.28 -6.77
C GLU A 136 8.50 -5.06 -7.71
N LEU A 137 7.87 -4.36 -8.67
CA LEU A 137 6.72 -4.87 -9.44
C LEU A 137 7.07 -6.10 -10.28
N GLU A 138 8.18 -6.07 -11.02
CA GLU A 138 8.63 -7.19 -11.86
C GLU A 138 8.95 -8.44 -11.02
N LEU A 139 9.59 -8.25 -9.86
CA LEU A 139 9.88 -9.34 -8.93
C LEU A 139 8.60 -9.90 -8.30
N ALA A 140 7.67 -9.03 -7.90
CA ALA A 140 6.38 -9.44 -7.37
C ALA A 140 5.57 -10.25 -8.39
N VAL A 141 5.56 -9.89 -9.68
CA VAL A 141 4.95 -10.72 -10.73
C VAL A 141 5.60 -12.10 -10.77
N CYS A 142 6.93 -12.17 -10.83
CA CYS A 142 7.66 -13.45 -10.86
C CYS A 142 7.34 -14.33 -9.64
N VAL A 143 7.36 -13.75 -8.44
CA VAL A 143 7.04 -14.48 -7.20
C VAL A 143 5.58 -14.92 -7.19
N GLY A 144 4.65 -14.04 -7.56
CA GLY A 144 3.22 -14.34 -7.63
C GLY A 144 2.90 -15.50 -8.58
N LEU A 145 3.52 -15.53 -9.76
CA LEU A 145 3.38 -16.64 -10.72
C LEU A 145 3.89 -17.98 -10.17
N VAL A 146 4.98 -17.96 -9.38
CA VAL A 146 5.52 -19.18 -8.75
C VAL A 146 4.63 -19.65 -7.59
N LEU A 147 4.08 -18.72 -6.80
CA LEU A 147 3.16 -19.02 -5.71
C LEU A 147 1.79 -19.50 -6.23
N GLY A 148 1.40 -19.11 -7.43
CA GLY A 148 0.16 -19.56 -8.07
C GLY A 148 -1.09 -19.08 -7.33
N GLU A 149 -2.04 -19.99 -7.11
CA GLU A 149 -3.36 -19.65 -6.59
C GLU A 149 -3.35 -18.89 -5.26
N SER A 150 -2.37 -19.15 -4.38
CA SER A 150 -2.24 -18.48 -3.08
C SER A 150 -1.85 -17.01 -3.18
N ALA A 151 -1.47 -16.53 -4.36
CA ALA A 151 -1.08 -15.14 -4.62
C ALA A 151 -1.83 -14.51 -5.81
N ASN A 152 -2.86 -15.16 -6.37
CA ASN A 152 -3.54 -14.71 -7.59
C ASN A 152 -4.03 -13.27 -7.53
N GLN A 153 -4.76 -12.90 -6.47
CA GLN A 153 -5.32 -11.54 -6.34
C GLN A 153 -4.23 -10.47 -6.33
N ALA A 154 -3.16 -10.70 -5.55
CA ALA A 154 -2.00 -9.80 -5.51
C ALA A 154 -1.24 -9.78 -6.85
N THR A 155 -1.15 -10.92 -7.53
CA THR A 155 -0.52 -11.06 -8.85
C THR A 155 -1.28 -10.25 -9.91
N HIS A 156 -2.60 -10.31 -9.92
CA HIS A 156 -3.42 -9.51 -10.83
C HIS A 156 -3.23 -8.00 -10.58
N TYR A 157 -3.21 -7.59 -9.31
CA TYR A 157 -3.00 -6.19 -8.95
C TYR A 157 -1.63 -5.67 -9.37
N VAL A 158 -0.55 -6.44 -9.14
CA VAL A 158 0.79 -6.02 -9.57
C VAL A 158 0.94 -6.02 -11.09
N LEU A 159 0.28 -6.93 -11.81
CA LEU A 159 0.23 -6.91 -13.27
C LEU A 159 -0.43 -5.62 -13.79
N GLU A 160 -1.49 -5.13 -13.14
CA GLU A 160 -2.10 -3.84 -13.47
C GLU A 160 -1.14 -2.66 -13.24
N LEU A 161 -0.45 -2.62 -12.09
CA LEU A 161 0.55 -1.59 -11.80
C LEU A 161 1.73 -1.62 -12.79
N LEU A 162 2.21 -2.81 -13.13
CA LEU A 162 3.29 -3.01 -14.08
C LEU A 162 2.86 -2.62 -15.50
N ALA A 163 1.63 -2.93 -15.91
CA ALA A 163 1.08 -2.45 -17.17
C ALA A 163 1.03 -0.92 -17.21
N ARG A 164 0.59 -0.27 -16.11
CA ARG A 164 0.59 1.20 -15.99
C ARG A 164 2.00 1.78 -16.16
N LYS A 165 3.03 1.18 -15.56
CA LYS A 165 4.44 1.60 -15.76
C LYS A 165 4.81 1.65 -17.24
N TYR A 166 4.42 0.63 -18.01
CA TYR A 166 4.71 0.56 -19.44
C TYR A 166 3.79 1.41 -20.33
N MET A 167 2.63 1.85 -19.83
CA MET A 167 1.70 2.73 -20.56
C MET A 167 2.26 4.12 -20.83
N THR A 168 3.03 4.69 -19.90
CA THR A 168 3.42 6.11 -19.95
C THR A 168 4.91 6.35 -20.17
N ALA A 169 5.74 5.32 -20.21
CA ALA A 169 7.20 5.47 -20.28
C ALA A 169 7.64 6.27 -21.54
N PRO A 170 8.10 7.52 -21.40
CA PRO A 170 8.66 8.29 -22.51
C PRO A 170 10.18 8.09 -22.65
N THR A 171 10.81 7.38 -21.71
CA THR A 171 12.25 7.55 -21.38
C THR A 171 13.20 6.51 -21.93
N CYS A 172 12.74 5.45 -22.60
CA CYS A 172 13.63 4.48 -23.24
C CYS A 172 13.08 4.05 -24.60
N PHE A 173 13.29 4.88 -25.62
CA PHE A 173 12.88 4.67 -27.02
C PHE A 173 11.37 4.54 -27.24
N PRO A 174 10.75 5.31 -28.17
CA PRO A 174 9.39 5.05 -28.61
C PRO A 174 9.41 3.77 -29.45
N SER A 175 9.38 2.62 -28.80
CA SER A 175 9.22 1.34 -29.48
C SER A 175 7.80 0.87 -29.24
N VAL A 176 7.12 0.51 -30.32
CA VAL A 176 5.83 -0.21 -30.33
C VAL A 176 5.80 -1.37 -29.31
N GLY A 177 6.98 -1.91 -28.94
CA GLY A 177 7.16 -2.99 -27.98
C GLY A 177 6.75 -2.71 -26.53
N SER A 178 6.85 -1.48 -26.00
CA SER A 178 6.43 -1.22 -24.61
C SER A 178 4.90 -1.24 -24.44
N ARG A 179 4.19 -0.75 -25.46
CA ARG A 179 2.73 -0.82 -25.56
C ARG A 179 2.25 -2.25 -25.66
N ASP A 180 2.89 -3.02 -26.54
CA ASP A 180 2.53 -4.41 -26.75
C ASP A 180 2.70 -5.20 -25.46
N LEU A 181 3.75 -4.92 -24.68
CA LEU A 181 3.98 -5.51 -23.37
C LEU A 181 2.88 -5.17 -22.35
N ALA A 182 2.41 -3.92 -22.28
CA ALA A 182 1.33 -3.55 -21.36
C ALA A 182 0.04 -4.34 -21.65
N ALA A 183 -0.32 -4.50 -22.93
CA ALA A 183 -1.46 -5.33 -23.33
C ALA A 183 -1.24 -6.81 -22.97
N ASP A 184 -0.05 -7.35 -23.26
CA ASP A 184 0.29 -8.74 -22.99
C ASP A 184 0.25 -9.06 -21.48
N LEU A 185 0.71 -8.13 -20.63
CA LEU A 185 0.63 -8.24 -19.17
C LEU A 185 -0.83 -8.26 -18.68
N LEU A 186 -1.69 -7.38 -19.21
CA LEU A 186 -3.11 -7.37 -18.83
C LEU A 186 -3.85 -8.62 -19.32
N GLN A 187 -3.44 -9.21 -20.44
CA GLN A 187 -4.00 -10.49 -20.93
C GLN A 187 -3.72 -11.68 -20.01
N MET A 188 -2.71 -11.58 -19.14
CA MET A 188 -2.46 -12.61 -18.12
C MET A 188 -3.49 -12.60 -16.97
N ILE A 189 -4.29 -11.54 -16.86
CA ILE A 189 -5.33 -11.39 -15.84
C ILE A 189 -6.66 -11.95 -16.39
N PRO A 190 -7.43 -12.75 -15.61
CA PRO A 190 -8.79 -13.14 -16.00
C PRO A 190 -9.74 -11.94 -15.99
N ASP A 191 -10.82 -11.98 -16.79
CA ASP A 191 -11.83 -10.90 -16.87
C ASP A 191 -11.24 -9.51 -17.18
N ASN A 192 -10.20 -9.48 -18.01
CA ASN A 192 -9.38 -8.30 -18.31
C ASN A 192 -10.03 -7.26 -19.24
N GLN A 193 -11.28 -7.43 -19.67
CA GLN A 193 -11.91 -6.54 -20.66
C GLN A 193 -11.90 -5.07 -20.23
N VAL A 194 -12.16 -4.80 -18.95
CA VAL A 194 -12.15 -3.43 -18.41
C VAL A 194 -10.73 -2.86 -18.38
N LEU A 195 -9.74 -3.68 -18.03
CA LEU A 195 -8.33 -3.27 -17.97
C LEU A 195 -7.78 -2.96 -19.37
N LEU A 196 -8.11 -3.81 -20.35
CA LEU A 196 -7.76 -3.57 -21.76
C LEU A 196 -8.48 -2.34 -22.31
N ALA A 197 -9.75 -2.11 -21.93
CA ALA A 197 -10.48 -0.90 -22.31
C ALA A 197 -9.82 0.37 -21.77
N LYS A 198 -9.40 0.37 -20.49
CA LYS A 198 -8.64 1.47 -19.88
C LYS A 198 -7.32 1.75 -20.62
N LEU A 199 -6.59 0.69 -20.98
CA LEU A 199 -5.35 0.79 -21.76
C LEU A 199 -5.60 1.48 -23.12
N CYS A 200 -6.65 1.04 -23.84
CA CYS A 200 -7.01 1.59 -25.15
C CYS A 200 -7.51 3.03 -25.05
N ALA A 201 -8.37 3.32 -24.09
CA ALA A 201 -8.97 4.64 -23.87
C ALA A 201 -7.93 5.74 -23.64
N PHE A 202 -6.84 5.41 -22.93
CA PHE A 202 -5.81 6.40 -22.59
C PHE A 202 -4.80 6.65 -23.73
N TYR A 203 -4.81 5.84 -24.79
CA TYR A 203 -3.79 5.90 -25.84
C TYR A 203 -3.93 7.16 -26.72
N PRO A 204 -2.88 8.01 -26.85
CA PRO A 204 -2.97 9.28 -27.57
C PRO A 204 -2.72 9.18 -29.09
N GLY A 205 -2.84 7.99 -29.70
CA GLY A 205 -2.54 7.79 -31.13
C GLY A 205 -3.64 8.23 -32.10
N SER A 206 -3.34 8.08 -33.39
CA SER A 206 -4.32 8.28 -34.48
C SER A 206 -5.41 7.21 -34.46
N SER A 207 -6.55 7.47 -35.10
CA SER A 207 -7.67 6.51 -35.15
C SER A 207 -7.25 5.13 -35.67
N SER A 208 -6.38 5.09 -36.69
CA SER A 208 -5.86 3.81 -37.21
C SER A 208 -4.98 3.07 -36.21
N GLU A 209 -4.17 3.78 -35.41
CA GLU A 209 -3.32 3.14 -34.40
C GLU A 209 -4.15 2.67 -33.20
N ILE A 210 -5.20 3.41 -32.83
CA ILE A 210 -6.17 3.01 -31.81
C ILE A 210 -6.89 1.72 -32.23
N ASP A 211 -7.43 1.66 -33.45
CA ASP A 211 -8.13 0.47 -33.95
C ASP A 211 -7.21 -0.77 -34.02
N GLN A 212 -5.92 -0.59 -34.33
CA GLN A 212 -4.95 -1.69 -34.28
C GLN A 212 -4.79 -2.25 -32.86
N ILE A 213 -4.82 -1.38 -31.83
CA ILE A 213 -4.73 -1.81 -30.43
C ILE A 213 -6.03 -2.50 -30.01
N HIS A 214 -7.19 -1.94 -30.40
CA HIS A 214 -8.48 -2.55 -30.14
C HIS A 214 -8.52 -3.98 -30.72
N GLN A 215 -8.08 -4.14 -31.97
CA GLN A 215 -8.00 -5.44 -32.61
C GLN A 215 -7.07 -6.41 -31.86
N LYS A 216 -5.89 -5.95 -31.41
CA LYS A 216 -4.98 -6.77 -30.60
C LYS A 216 -5.62 -7.20 -29.27
N CYS A 217 -6.39 -6.31 -28.66
CA CYS A 217 -7.06 -6.55 -27.38
C CYS A 217 -8.39 -7.29 -27.51
N GLY A 218 -8.84 -7.61 -28.74
CA GLY A 218 -10.15 -8.22 -28.98
C GLY A 218 -11.33 -7.30 -28.63
N LEU A 219 -11.13 -5.98 -28.72
CA LEU A 219 -12.12 -4.95 -28.43
C LEU A 219 -12.77 -4.43 -29.72
N PRO A 220 -14.01 -3.89 -29.64
CA PRO A 220 -14.69 -3.29 -30.79
C PRO A 220 -13.92 -2.11 -31.38
N SER A 221 -14.11 -1.84 -32.67
CA SER A 221 -13.53 -0.68 -33.34
C SER A 221 -14.03 0.65 -32.75
N LEU A 222 -13.32 1.74 -33.02
CA LEU A 222 -13.72 3.09 -32.61
C LEU A 222 -15.17 3.43 -32.96
N GLU A 223 -15.60 3.13 -34.19
CA GLU A 223 -16.96 3.44 -34.65
C GLU A 223 -18.01 2.57 -33.94
N GLU A 224 -17.73 1.28 -33.76
CA GLU A 224 -18.61 0.36 -33.02
C GLU A 224 -18.74 0.76 -31.55
N CYS A 225 -17.66 1.22 -30.91
CA CYS A 225 -17.69 1.76 -29.56
C CYS A 225 -18.71 2.91 -29.41
N GLY A 226 -18.81 3.80 -30.40
CA GLY A 226 -19.80 4.89 -30.36
C GLY A 226 -21.24 4.35 -30.31
N ALA A 227 -21.58 3.42 -31.19
CA ALA A 227 -22.91 2.81 -31.22
C ALA A 227 -23.23 1.99 -29.95
N LEU A 228 -22.25 1.25 -29.44
CA LEU A 228 -22.39 0.49 -28.18
C LEU A 228 -22.59 1.40 -26.98
N ALA A 229 -21.91 2.55 -26.95
CA ALA A 229 -22.08 3.54 -25.89
C ALA A 229 -23.51 4.12 -25.88
N GLU A 230 -24.04 4.49 -27.04
CA GLU A 230 -25.42 5.00 -27.16
C GLU A 230 -26.47 3.94 -26.75
N SER A 231 -26.26 2.66 -27.14
CA SER A 231 -27.11 1.56 -26.70
C SER A 231 -27.09 1.43 -25.18
N ALA A 232 -25.90 1.42 -24.57
CA ALA A 232 -25.75 1.31 -23.12
C ALA A 232 -26.40 2.49 -22.36
N VAL A 233 -26.33 3.71 -22.90
CA VAL A 233 -27.07 4.86 -22.33
C VAL A 233 -28.58 4.60 -22.37
N SER A 234 -29.11 4.09 -23.49
CA SER A 234 -30.54 3.80 -23.63
C SER A 234 -31.04 2.70 -22.69
N GLU A 235 -30.16 1.77 -22.32
CA GLU A 235 -30.41 0.67 -21.39
C GLU A 235 -30.22 1.07 -19.92
N GLY A 236 -29.65 2.26 -19.66
CA GLY A 236 -29.33 2.74 -18.31
C GLY A 236 -28.04 2.14 -17.71
N ASP A 237 -27.23 1.46 -18.51
CA ASP A 237 -25.93 0.90 -18.09
C ASP A 237 -24.84 1.97 -18.23
N VAL A 238 -24.74 2.81 -17.20
CA VAL A 238 -23.78 3.93 -17.14
C VAL A 238 -22.34 3.45 -17.21
N PHE A 239 -22.01 2.31 -16.58
CA PHE A 239 -20.64 1.81 -16.54
C PHE A 239 -20.14 1.44 -17.94
N ASN A 240 -20.93 0.64 -18.68
CA ASN A 240 -20.57 0.28 -20.04
C ASN A 240 -20.67 1.47 -21.00
N ALA A 241 -21.62 2.40 -20.81
CA ALA A 241 -21.69 3.63 -21.59
C ALA A 241 -20.40 4.45 -21.47
N VAL A 242 -19.94 4.72 -20.25
CA VAL A 242 -18.67 5.43 -20.00
C VAL A 242 -17.49 4.67 -20.62
N LYS A 243 -17.41 3.36 -20.39
CA LYS A 243 -16.34 2.50 -20.95
C LYS A 243 -16.25 2.60 -22.47
N TYR A 244 -17.37 2.50 -23.18
CA TYR A 244 -17.40 2.55 -24.64
C TYR A 244 -17.21 3.97 -25.18
N TYR A 245 -17.77 5.01 -24.55
CA TYR A 245 -17.51 6.39 -24.96
C TYR A 245 -16.02 6.73 -24.89
N LEU A 246 -15.32 6.32 -23.82
CA LEU A 246 -13.88 6.55 -23.67
C LEU A 246 -13.04 5.91 -24.79
N MET A 247 -13.53 4.81 -25.38
CA MET A 247 -12.91 4.12 -26.51
C MET A 247 -13.48 4.57 -27.87
N SER A 248 -14.33 5.58 -27.91
CA SER A 248 -14.94 6.12 -29.13
C SER A 248 -14.16 7.33 -29.67
N PRO A 249 -14.50 7.85 -30.87
CA PRO A 249 -13.89 9.07 -31.41
C PRO A 249 -14.13 10.32 -30.53
N GLU A 250 -15.20 10.32 -29.74
CA GLU A 250 -15.64 11.43 -28.88
C GLU A 250 -15.65 11.01 -27.38
N PRO A 251 -14.47 10.80 -26.76
CA PRO A 251 -14.36 10.37 -25.37
C PRO A 251 -14.93 11.39 -24.37
N GLU A 252 -15.16 12.64 -24.79
CA GLU A 252 -15.65 13.70 -23.93
C GLU A 252 -17.12 13.52 -23.55
N ALA A 253 -17.89 12.75 -24.33
CA ALA A 253 -19.26 12.34 -23.96
C ALA A 253 -19.28 11.50 -22.67
N ALA A 254 -18.22 10.72 -22.41
CA ALA A 254 -18.07 9.94 -21.19
C ALA A 254 -18.05 10.83 -19.94
N LEU A 255 -17.42 12.01 -20.02
CA LEU A 255 -17.36 12.96 -18.90
C LEU A 255 -18.75 13.39 -18.48
N LEU A 256 -19.62 13.75 -19.44
CA LEU A 256 -20.97 14.25 -19.14
C LEU A 256 -21.81 13.17 -18.48
N VAL A 257 -21.81 11.96 -19.03
CA VAL A 257 -22.60 10.83 -18.52
C VAL A 257 -22.08 10.38 -17.15
N GLY A 258 -20.77 10.18 -17.04
CA GLY A 258 -20.15 9.65 -15.83
C GLY A 258 -20.15 10.64 -14.65
N ILE A 259 -19.81 11.91 -14.88
CA ILE A 259 -19.79 12.92 -13.81
C ILE A 259 -21.20 13.17 -13.27
N THR A 260 -22.20 13.24 -14.16
CA THR A 260 -23.61 13.40 -13.74
C THR A 260 -24.03 12.26 -12.82
N HIS A 261 -23.77 11.01 -13.21
CA HIS A 261 -24.11 9.86 -12.40
C HIS A 261 -23.38 9.84 -11.05
N VAL A 262 -22.08 10.16 -11.02
CA VAL A 262 -21.31 10.25 -9.77
C VAL A 262 -21.88 11.31 -8.83
N LYS A 263 -22.29 12.48 -9.37
CA LYS A 263 -22.90 13.55 -8.58
C LYS A 263 -24.26 13.12 -8.00
N GLU A 264 -25.06 12.39 -8.76
CA GLU A 264 -26.33 11.83 -8.30
C GLU A 264 -26.10 10.82 -7.16
N GLN A 265 -25.15 9.89 -7.32
CA GLN A 265 -24.79 8.92 -6.29
C GLN A 265 -24.28 9.57 -5.00
N LEU A 266 -23.40 10.57 -5.11
CA LEU A 266 -22.88 11.30 -3.94
C LEU A 266 -23.94 12.15 -3.22
N SER A 267 -25.06 12.45 -3.88
CA SER A 267 -26.18 13.17 -3.28
C SER A 267 -27.10 12.25 -2.46
N ASP A 268 -26.96 10.93 -2.59
CA ASP A 268 -27.67 9.95 -1.77
C ASP A 268 -27.10 9.91 -0.34
N SER A 269 -27.85 9.42 0.66
CA SER A 269 -27.35 9.33 2.03
C SER A 269 -26.48 8.10 2.27
N ASP A 270 -26.72 7.03 1.51
CA ASP A 270 -26.21 5.68 1.79
C ASP A 270 -25.11 5.26 0.78
N TRP A 271 -24.48 6.23 0.10
CA TRP A 271 -23.43 5.95 -0.87
C TRP A 271 -22.16 5.42 -0.19
N THR A 272 -21.41 4.61 -0.94
CA THR A 272 -20.11 4.06 -0.49
C THR A 272 -19.03 4.34 -1.53
N VAL A 273 -17.77 4.33 -1.12
CA VAL A 273 -16.66 4.53 -2.07
C VAL A 273 -16.72 3.54 -3.23
N ASP A 274 -17.09 2.29 -2.97
CA ASP A 274 -17.13 1.23 -3.98
C ASP A 274 -18.31 1.35 -4.96
N SER A 275 -19.36 2.11 -4.63
CA SER A 275 -20.43 2.42 -5.59
C SER A 275 -20.03 3.52 -6.58
N VAL A 276 -19.14 4.42 -6.19
CA VAL A 276 -18.75 5.60 -6.99
C VAL A 276 -17.42 5.39 -7.73
N TYR A 277 -16.45 4.75 -7.08
CA TYR A 277 -15.10 4.60 -7.57
C TYR A 277 -15.00 3.93 -8.94
N PRO A 278 -15.75 2.87 -9.29
CA PRO A 278 -15.60 2.20 -10.59
C PRO A 278 -15.79 3.13 -11.80
N ILE A 279 -16.71 4.09 -11.71
CA ILE A 279 -16.96 5.06 -12.78
C ILE A 279 -15.86 6.13 -12.80
N LEU A 280 -15.45 6.66 -11.64
CA LEU A 280 -14.36 7.62 -11.57
C LEU A 280 -13.02 7.04 -12.05
N ASP A 281 -12.76 5.79 -11.72
CA ASP A 281 -11.57 5.06 -12.16
C ASP A 281 -11.55 4.95 -13.69
N LEU A 282 -12.67 4.60 -14.35
CA LEU A 282 -12.79 4.65 -15.80
C LEU A 282 -12.53 6.06 -16.36
N LEU A 283 -13.19 7.08 -15.82
CA LEU A 283 -13.02 8.47 -16.25
C LEU A 283 -11.57 8.96 -16.10
N GLY A 284 -10.82 8.41 -15.15
CA GLY A 284 -9.39 8.66 -14.96
C GLY A 284 -8.51 8.27 -16.16
N TYR A 285 -9.01 7.42 -17.07
CA TYR A 285 -8.30 6.99 -18.29
C TYR A 285 -8.69 7.80 -19.54
N ILE A 286 -9.44 8.90 -19.41
CA ILE A 286 -9.63 9.82 -20.53
C ILE A 286 -8.29 10.37 -21.02
N ARG A 287 -8.12 10.46 -22.35
CA ARG A 287 -6.91 11.00 -22.96
C ARG A 287 -6.66 12.44 -22.50
N THR A 288 -5.42 12.71 -22.10
CA THR A 288 -5.03 14.01 -21.53
C THR A 288 -5.20 15.16 -22.53
N ASP A 289 -4.92 14.92 -23.82
CA ASP A 289 -5.10 15.93 -24.89
C ASP A 289 -6.56 16.38 -25.03
N ARG A 290 -7.51 15.47 -24.76
CA ARG A 290 -8.95 15.76 -24.81
C ARG A 290 -9.45 16.44 -23.54
N LEU A 291 -8.99 15.98 -22.38
CA LEU A 291 -9.38 16.55 -21.09
C LEU A 291 -8.92 18.00 -20.91
N VAL A 292 -7.75 18.36 -21.47
CA VAL A 292 -7.15 19.70 -21.31
C VAL A 292 -7.76 20.75 -22.25
N LEU A 293 -8.59 20.35 -23.22
CA LEU A 293 -9.27 21.28 -24.12
C LEU A 293 -10.11 22.31 -23.36
N ALA A 294 -10.04 23.58 -23.79
CA ALA A 294 -10.68 24.71 -23.09
C ALA A 294 -12.21 24.53 -22.92
N LYS A 295 -12.87 23.89 -23.90
CA LYS A 295 -14.31 23.60 -23.89
C LYS A 295 -14.74 22.74 -22.69
N PHE A 296 -13.85 21.89 -22.16
CA PHE A 296 -14.15 20.94 -21.09
C PHE A 296 -13.56 21.35 -19.75
N THR A 297 -13.27 22.65 -19.55
CA THR A 297 -12.66 23.16 -18.31
C THR A 297 -13.52 22.86 -17.08
N GLU A 298 -14.84 23.00 -17.17
CA GLU A 298 -15.78 22.70 -16.09
C GLU A 298 -15.79 21.21 -15.75
N ALA A 299 -16.06 20.35 -16.74
CA ALA A 299 -16.05 18.89 -16.57
C ALA A 299 -14.70 18.36 -16.04
N ARG A 300 -13.58 18.89 -16.54
CA ARG A 300 -12.24 18.60 -16.01
C ARG A 300 -12.15 18.96 -14.53
N SER A 301 -12.66 20.11 -14.14
CA SER A 301 -12.58 20.57 -12.75
C SER A 301 -13.44 19.73 -11.82
N GLU A 302 -14.65 19.39 -12.23
CA GLU A 302 -15.53 18.46 -11.50
C GLU A 302 -14.86 17.09 -11.34
N LEU A 303 -14.32 16.52 -12.43
CA LEU A 303 -13.62 15.23 -12.37
C LEU A 303 -12.43 15.23 -11.41
N LEU A 304 -11.60 16.29 -11.42
CA LEU A 304 -10.44 16.41 -10.54
C LEU A 304 -10.86 16.52 -9.07
N ILE A 305 -11.92 17.27 -8.76
CA ILE A 305 -12.45 17.42 -7.41
C ILE A 305 -13.01 16.09 -6.90
N LEU A 306 -13.84 15.43 -7.70
CA LEU A 306 -14.44 14.14 -7.36
C LEU A 306 -13.37 13.06 -7.16
N SER A 307 -12.38 12.99 -8.05
CA SER A 307 -11.26 12.04 -7.94
C SER A 307 -10.35 12.36 -6.75
N GLY A 308 -10.15 13.64 -6.43
CA GLY A 308 -9.38 14.08 -5.27
C GLY A 308 -10.05 13.66 -3.95
N TYR A 309 -11.37 13.86 -3.83
CA TYR A 309 -12.12 13.47 -2.65
C TYR A 309 -12.18 11.96 -2.47
N ILE A 310 -12.59 11.22 -3.50
CA ILE A 310 -12.63 9.75 -3.44
C ILE A 310 -11.23 9.17 -3.24
N GLY A 311 -10.20 9.77 -3.85
CA GLY A 311 -8.82 9.41 -3.61
C GLY A 311 -8.39 9.62 -2.15
N ALA A 312 -8.87 10.68 -1.48
CA ALA A 312 -8.62 10.90 -0.05
C ALA A 312 -9.23 9.77 0.80
N LEU A 313 -10.45 9.36 0.49
CA LEU A 313 -11.14 8.27 1.18
C LEU A 313 -10.41 6.92 0.97
N LEU A 314 -9.98 6.63 -0.26
CA LEU A 314 -9.17 5.46 -0.57
C LEU A 314 -7.80 5.50 0.13
N ALA A 315 -7.19 6.67 0.26
CA ALA A 315 -5.95 6.85 1.02
C ALA A 315 -6.15 6.55 2.51
N ILE A 316 -7.29 6.93 3.09
CA ILE A 316 -7.65 6.58 4.48
C ILE A 316 -7.82 5.06 4.61
N ARG A 317 -8.58 4.42 3.70
CA ARG A 317 -8.76 2.96 3.66
C ARG A 317 -7.42 2.22 3.65
N ARG A 318 -6.48 2.70 2.84
CA ARG A 318 -5.13 2.12 2.70
C ARG A 318 -4.11 2.61 3.71
N GLN A 319 -4.50 3.45 4.68
CA GLN A 319 -3.61 4.03 5.69
C GLN A 319 -2.41 4.79 5.10
N TYR A 320 -2.61 5.48 3.98
CA TYR A 320 -1.62 6.36 3.35
C TYR A 320 -1.61 7.74 4.04
N SER A 321 -1.30 7.74 5.35
CA SER A 321 -1.47 8.91 6.22
C SER A 321 -0.75 10.18 5.75
N SER A 322 0.38 10.06 5.03
CA SER A 322 1.15 11.21 4.55
C SER A 322 0.44 12.02 3.45
N ILE A 323 -0.41 11.37 2.63
CA ILE A 323 -1.07 12.01 1.49
C ILE A 323 -2.52 12.40 1.76
N VAL A 324 -3.15 11.88 2.83
CA VAL A 324 -4.55 12.19 3.17
C VAL A 324 -4.76 13.71 3.32
N PRO A 325 -3.97 14.45 4.13
CA PRO A 325 -4.14 15.91 4.23
C PRO A 325 -3.92 16.62 2.88
N ALA A 326 -2.96 16.14 2.08
CA ALA A 326 -2.65 16.71 0.78
C ALA A 326 -3.82 16.56 -0.21
N LEU A 327 -4.53 15.42 -0.19
CA LEU A 327 -5.70 15.17 -1.05
C LEU A 327 -6.91 16.03 -0.65
N TYR A 328 -7.16 16.21 0.65
CA TYR A 328 -8.20 17.12 1.14
C TYR A 328 -7.91 18.59 0.80
N GLU A 329 -6.65 19.02 0.97
CA GLU A 329 -6.23 20.39 0.62
C GLU A 329 -6.29 20.60 -0.90
N TYR A 330 -5.82 19.64 -1.69
CA TYR A 330 -5.95 19.63 -3.16
C TYR A 330 -7.40 19.84 -3.60
N THR A 331 -8.31 19.04 -3.05
CA THR A 331 -9.75 19.09 -3.36
C THR A 331 -10.33 20.45 -2.97
N SER A 332 -10.03 20.93 -1.76
CA SER A 332 -10.49 22.22 -1.25
C SER A 332 -9.97 23.40 -2.07
N GLN A 333 -8.72 23.38 -2.50
CA GLN A 333 -8.14 24.43 -3.35
C GLN A 333 -8.78 24.48 -4.73
N LEU A 334 -9.10 23.32 -5.32
CA LEU A 334 -9.81 23.26 -6.59
C LEU A 334 -11.22 23.83 -6.46
N MET A 335 -11.96 23.50 -5.40
CA MET A 335 -13.29 24.06 -5.12
C MET A 335 -13.27 25.57 -4.88
N LYS A 336 -12.21 26.10 -4.23
CA LYS A 336 -12.08 27.56 -3.99
C LYS A 336 -11.76 28.36 -5.25
N ARG A 337 -10.95 27.79 -6.15
CA ARG A 337 -10.42 28.49 -7.33
C ARG A 337 -11.30 28.38 -8.56
N ARG A 338 -12.27 27.46 -8.58
CA ARG A 338 -13.04 27.11 -9.76
C ARG A 338 -14.53 27.13 -9.44
N GLU A 339 -15.30 27.75 -10.32
CA GLU A 339 -16.76 27.70 -10.27
C GLU A 339 -17.20 26.33 -10.83
N VAL A 340 -17.62 25.43 -9.94
CA VAL A 340 -18.03 24.06 -10.27
C VAL A 340 -19.27 23.66 -9.48
N SER A 341 -20.07 22.76 -10.04
CA SER A 341 -21.26 22.23 -9.39
C SER A 341 -20.99 20.82 -8.86
N VAL A 342 -20.50 20.68 -7.63
CA VAL A 342 -20.27 19.36 -7.01
C VAL A 342 -21.09 19.22 -5.72
N PRO A 343 -21.59 18.01 -5.39
CA PRO A 343 -22.33 17.75 -4.15
C PRO A 343 -21.39 17.64 -2.94
N LEU A 344 -20.42 18.56 -2.82
CA LEU A 344 -19.41 18.60 -1.77
C LEU A 344 -19.33 20.01 -1.21
N GLN A 345 -19.07 20.15 0.09
CA GLN A 345 -18.89 21.44 0.76
C GLN A 345 -17.50 21.50 1.40
N ILE A 346 -16.83 22.66 1.30
CA ILE A 346 -15.48 22.84 1.84
C ILE A 346 -15.48 22.66 3.37
N GLU A 347 -16.54 23.10 4.03
CA GLU A 347 -16.73 22.96 5.48
C GLU A 347 -16.80 21.48 5.87
N GLN A 348 -17.53 20.67 5.09
CA GLN A 348 -17.61 19.22 5.33
C GLN A 348 -16.23 18.57 5.19
N LEU A 349 -15.47 18.90 4.14
CA LEU A 349 -14.12 18.39 3.92
C LEU A 349 -13.19 18.70 5.10
N SER A 350 -13.27 19.92 5.64
CA SER A 350 -12.47 20.32 6.80
C SER A 350 -12.84 19.55 8.07
N VAL A 351 -14.13 19.31 8.31
CA VAL A 351 -14.62 18.56 9.48
C VAL A 351 -14.21 17.09 9.39
N GLU A 352 -14.33 16.47 8.22
CA GLU A 352 -13.90 15.08 8.00
C GLU A 352 -12.39 14.91 8.22
N LEU A 353 -11.57 15.83 7.69
CA LEU A 353 -10.12 15.81 7.88
C LEU A 353 -9.74 15.98 9.36
N ASP A 354 -10.33 16.95 10.06
CA ASP A 354 -10.08 17.19 11.48
C ASP A 354 -10.47 15.98 12.34
N ALA A 355 -11.61 15.34 12.04
CA ALA A 355 -12.06 14.13 12.73
C ALA A 355 -11.08 12.96 12.52
N TRP A 356 -10.62 12.75 11.29
CA TRP A 356 -9.63 11.73 10.97
C TRP A 356 -8.26 11.99 11.64
N MET A 357 -7.77 13.23 11.62
CA MET A 357 -6.51 13.60 12.28
C MET A 357 -6.57 13.39 13.80
N ALA A 358 -7.69 13.76 14.44
CA ALA A 358 -7.88 13.58 15.87
C ALA A 358 -7.83 12.10 16.30
N CYS A 359 -8.40 11.20 15.49
CA CYS A 359 -8.33 9.76 15.75
C CYS A 359 -6.93 9.20 15.50
N THR A 360 -6.29 9.56 14.39
CA THR A 360 -4.96 9.05 14.01
C THR A 360 -3.88 9.44 15.03
N GLN A 361 -3.88 10.68 15.52
CA GLN A 361 -2.95 11.14 16.56
C GLN A 361 -3.14 10.42 17.89
N GLN A 362 -4.36 10.01 18.24
CA GLN A 362 -4.61 9.22 19.46
C GLN A 362 -4.00 7.82 19.36
N PHE A 363 -4.01 7.19 18.19
CA PHE A 363 -3.37 5.88 17.96
C PHE A 363 -1.84 5.97 18.06
N GLU A 364 -1.22 7.00 17.46
CA GLU A 364 0.23 7.20 17.55
C GLU A 364 0.69 7.43 18.99
N VAL A 365 -0.02 8.27 19.75
CA VAL A 365 0.30 8.54 21.16
C VAL A 365 0.13 7.27 22.02
N GLN A 366 -0.92 6.47 21.81
CA GLN A 366 -1.12 5.20 22.53
C GLN A 366 -0.06 4.14 22.19
N SER A 367 0.43 4.10 20.94
CA SER A 367 1.50 3.19 20.52
C SER A 367 2.85 3.51 21.20
N LEU A 368 3.10 4.80 21.47
CA LEU A 368 4.32 5.29 22.13
C LEU A 368 4.19 5.33 23.67
N THR A 369 2.99 5.29 24.23
CA THR A 369 2.76 5.33 25.69
C THR A 369 1.80 4.25 26.18
N LEU A 370 2.37 3.12 26.62
CA LEU A 370 1.79 2.32 27.71
C LEU A 370 1.88 3.14 29.01
N LYS A 371 0.98 4.13 29.21
CA LYS A 371 0.51 4.64 30.50
C LYS A 371 -0.44 5.84 30.34
N HIS A 372 -1.65 5.68 30.89
CA HIS A 372 -2.65 6.67 31.30
C HIS A 372 -2.28 8.16 31.21
N THR A 373 -3.09 8.93 30.47
CA THR A 373 -4.04 9.91 31.04
C THR A 373 -5.05 10.33 29.97
N GLY A 374 -6.35 10.16 30.26
CA GLY A 374 -7.44 10.57 29.39
C GLY A 374 -7.74 12.06 29.51
N VAL A 375 -7.71 12.76 28.39
CA VAL A 375 -8.40 14.04 28.22
C VAL A 375 -9.30 13.88 26.98
N TYR A 376 -10.60 13.77 27.23
CA TYR A 376 -11.63 13.65 26.20
C TYR A 376 -11.92 15.03 25.59
N LEU A 377 -11.51 15.23 24.33
CA LEU A 377 -12.14 16.22 23.46
C LEU A 377 -13.21 15.50 22.63
N SER A 378 -14.41 15.51 23.17
CA SER A 378 -15.62 14.87 22.65
C SER A 378 -16.25 15.74 21.54
N ARG A 379 -15.68 15.69 20.33
CA ARG A 379 -16.34 16.25 19.13
C ARG A 379 -15.87 15.63 17.81
N GLY A 380 -15.71 14.31 17.75
CA GLY A 380 -15.27 13.59 16.55
C GLY A 380 -15.68 12.13 16.34
N PRO A 381 -16.31 11.38 17.28
CA PRO A 381 -16.56 9.95 17.04
C PRO A 381 -17.65 9.69 16.01
N ASP A 382 -18.69 10.53 15.95
CA ASP A 382 -19.84 10.30 15.05
C ASP A 382 -19.49 10.56 13.58
N GLU A 383 -18.74 11.63 13.28
CA GLU A 383 -18.31 11.92 11.90
C GLU A 383 -17.20 10.97 11.44
N HIS A 384 -16.29 10.58 12.34
CA HIS A 384 -15.31 9.53 12.02
C HIS A 384 -15.98 8.17 11.79
N ALA A 385 -17.02 7.82 12.55
CA ALA A 385 -17.80 6.61 12.32
C ALA A 385 -18.54 6.64 10.98
N ARG A 386 -19.13 7.78 10.60
CA ARG A 386 -19.75 7.97 9.28
C ARG A 386 -18.74 7.89 8.13
N LEU A 387 -17.55 8.46 8.33
CA LEU A 387 -16.46 8.35 7.38
C LEU A 387 -16.09 6.88 7.18
N LEU A 388 -15.93 6.12 8.27
CA LEU A 388 -15.64 4.69 8.21
C LEU A 388 -16.78 3.87 7.58
N ASP A 389 -18.04 4.24 7.79
CA ASP A 389 -19.18 3.54 7.18
C ASP A 389 -19.18 3.62 5.65
N ARG A 390 -18.73 4.75 5.09
CA ARG A 390 -18.52 4.91 3.64
C ARG A 390 -17.33 4.10 3.10
N LEU A 391 -16.40 3.76 3.98
CA LEU A 391 -15.19 3.00 3.66
C LEU A 391 -15.44 1.51 3.89
N GLN A 392 -15.70 0.77 2.83
CA GLN A 392 -15.62 -0.70 2.90
C GLN A 392 -14.18 -1.18 3.15
N GLU A 393 -14.03 -2.47 3.48
CA GLU A 393 -12.73 -3.12 3.71
C GLU A 393 -11.83 -3.07 2.46
N GLU A 394 -10.51 -2.97 2.66
CA GLU A 394 -9.56 -3.09 1.54
C GLU A 394 -9.62 -4.52 0.98
N PRO A 395 -9.88 -4.70 -0.33
CA PRO A 395 -10.04 -6.02 -0.92
C PRO A 395 -8.77 -6.86 -0.87
N LEU A 396 -7.59 -6.22 -0.88
CA LEU A 396 -6.28 -6.84 -0.87
C LEU A 396 -5.61 -6.67 0.49
N ARG A 397 -5.56 -7.76 1.26
CA ARG A 397 -4.91 -7.77 2.57
C ARG A 397 -3.43 -7.42 2.49
N GLY A 398 -2.95 -6.68 3.48
CA GLY A 398 -1.54 -6.31 3.63
C GLY A 398 -1.09 -5.08 2.83
N LEU A 399 -1.92 -4.55 1.92
CA LEU A 399 -1.62 -3.31 1.19
C LEU A 399 -1.82 -2.03 2.01
N GLU A 400 -2.31 -2.17 3.24
CA GLU A 400 -2.44 -1.08 4.20
C GLU A 400 -1.06 -0.61 4.71
N GLY A 401 -0.90 0.70 4.83
CA GLY A 401 0.30 1.36 5.35
C GLY A 401 1.18 1.94 4.24
N PRO A 402 2.22 2.71 4.62
CA PRO A 402 3.00 3.49 3.67
C PRO A 402 3.75 2.62 2.66
N ASP A 403 3.90 3.14 1.44
CA ASP A 403 4.87 2.60 0.48
C ASP A 403 6.28 3.01 0.89
N TYR A 404 7.24 2.11 0.68
CA TYR A 404 8.61 2.30 1.11
C TYR A 404 9.59 1.69 0.12
N VAL A 405 10.07 2.50 -0.81
CA VAL A 405 10.97 2.05 -1.88
C VAL A 405 12.41 1.91 -1.40
N THR A 406 13.20 1.18 -2.17
CA THR A 406 14.65 1.13 -1.93
C THR A 406 15.27 2.51 -2.04
N GLY A 407 16.02 2.87 -0.99
CA GLY A 407 16.72 4.14 -0.89
C GLY A 407 15.91 5.26 -0.22
N SER A 408 14.68 5.02 0.28
CA SER A 408 13.89 6.04 1.00
C SER A 408 14.60 6.67 2.20
N ASN A 409 15.49 5.93 2.87
CA ASN A 409 16.31 6.42 3.99
C ASN A 409 17.65 7.05 3.57
N LEU A 410 17.93 7.16 2.27
CA LEU A 410 19.17 7.79 1.82
C LEU A 410 19.15 9.29 2.16
N PRO A 411 20.25 9.83 2.68
CA PRO A 411 20.32 11.25 3.00
C PRO A 411 20.15 12.09 1.73
N SER A 412 19.53 13.26 1.87
CA SER A 412 19.46 14.23 0.77
C SER A 412 20.86 14.76 0.45
N HIS A 413 21.22 14.76 -0.84
CA HIS A 413 22.44 15.39 -1.34
C HIS A 413 22.24 16.93 -1.44
N SER A 414 23.27 17.66 -1.88
CA SER A 414 23.37 19.13 -1.91
C SER A 414 22.13 19.90 -2.43
N ASP A 415 21.40 19.33 -3.39
CA ASP A 415 20.19 19.93 -3.97
C ASP A 415 18.98 19.51 -3.13
N VAL A 416 18.78 20.22 -2.02
CA VAL A 416 17.68 19.96 -1.10
C VAL A 416 16.34 20.25 -1.79
N GLN A 417 15.62 19.19 -2.15
CA GLN A 417 14.25 19.27 -2.63
C GLN A 417 13.29 19.25 -1.44
N VAL A 418 12.24 20.07 -1.52
CA VAL A 418 11.20 20.19 -0.51
C VAL A 418 9.91 19.62 -1.07
N SER A 419 9.27 18.72 -0.32
CA SER A 419 8.00 18.13 -0.72
C SER A 419 6.91 19.19 -0.72
N CYS A 420 6.15 19.30 -1.82
CA CYS A 420 5.00 20.20 -1.87
C CYS A 420 3.81 19.71 -1.03
N PHE A 421 3.82 18.47 -0.54
CA PHE A 421 2.78 17.95 0.37
C PHE A 421 3.05 18.33 1.82
N THR A 422 4.28 18.13 2.29
CA THR A 422 4.62 18.27 3.72
C THR A 422 5.38 19.56 4.03
N GLY A 423 5.96 20.23 3.02
CA GLY A 423 6.89 21.34 3.22
C GLY A 423 8.22 20.92 3.86
N LEU A 424 8.46 19.62 4.01
CA LEU A 424 9.68 19.06 4.59
C LEU A 424 10.68 18.67 3.49
N ARG A 425 11.94 18.56 3.88
CA ARG A 425 13.01 18.08 3.00
C ARG A 425 12.74 16.63 2.62
N ILE A 426 12.83 16.32 1.33
CA ILE A 426 12.70 14.95 0.85
C ILE A 426 13.96 14.16 1.21
N GLN A 427 13.78 12.97 1.77
CA GLN A 427 14.82 11.97 1.94
C GLN A 427 14.60 10.87 0.90
N GLY A 428 15.69 10.31 0.39
CA GLY A 428 15.64 9.29 -0.66
C GLY A 428 15.19 9.82 -2.04
N PRO A 429 14.59 8.94 -2.88
CA PRO A 429 14.23 9.28 -4.26
C PRO A 429 13.17 10.38 -4.35
N VAL A 430 13.43 11.34 -5.24
CA VAL A 430 12.53 12.48 -5.52
C VAL A 430 11.75 12.21 -6.80
N PHE A 431 10.45 12.53 -6.80
CA PHE A 431 9.62 12.55 -7.98
C PHE A 431 9.24 14.00 -8.33
N PHE A 432 9.61 14.43 -9.55
CA PHE A 432 9.27 15.76 -10.06
C PHE A 432 7.92 15.71 -10.78
N LEU A 433 7.07 16.71 -10.49
CA LEU A 433 5.79 16.89 -11.17
C LEU A 433 6.00 17.52 -12.56
N GLU A 434 4.94 17.56 -13.35
CA GLU A 434 5.00 17.94 -14.76
C GLU A 434 5.44 19.41 -15.02
N ASP A 435 5.44 20.25 -13.98
CA ASP A 435 5.96 21.62 -14.04
C ASP A 435 7.49 21.70 -13.97
N GLY A 436 8.17 20.59 -13.69
CA GLY A 436 9.61 20.49 -13.51
C GLY A 436 10.16 21.26 -12.31
N LYS A 437 9.29 21.74 -11.41
CA LYS A 437 9.65 22.58 -10.26
C LYS A 437 9.16 21.98 -8.95
N SER A 438 7.91 21.56 -8.94
CA SER A 438 7.27 20.97 -7.78
C SER A 438 7.73 19.51 -7.66
N ALA A 439 8.04 19.09 -6.43
CA ALA A 439 8.56 17.77 -6.16
C ALA A 439 7.86 17.16 -4.93
N ILE A 440 7.74 15.83 -4.94
CA ILE A 440 7.27 15.02 -3.81
C ILE A 440 8.21 13.84 -3.62
N SER A 441 8.14 13.16 -2.47
CA SER A 441 8.89 11.91 -2.30
C SER A 441 8.34 10.85 -3.26
N LEU A 442 9.18 9.92 -3.71
CA LEU A 442 8.71 8.83 -4.57
C LEU A 442 7.66 7.96 -3.87
N ASN A 443 7.79 7.76 -2.55
CA ASN A 443 6.79 7.05 -1.75
C ASN A 443 5.42 7.73 -1.82
N ASP A 444 5.37 9.06 -1.60
CA ASP A 444 4.12 9.82 -1.68
C ASP A 444 3.54 9.81 -3.10
N ALA A 445 4.40 9.85 -4.13
CA ALA A 445 3.97 9.76 -5.52
C ALA A 445 3.29 8.42 -5.81
N LEU A 446 3.89 7.31 -5.38
CA LEU A 446 3.34 5.95 -5.55
C LEU A 446 2.00 5.79 -4.83
N MET A 447 1.94 6.19 -3.56
CA MET A 447 0.71 6.16 -2.77
C MET A 447 -0.39 7.01 -3.43
N TRP A 448 -0.04 8.21 -3.90
CA TRP A 448 -0.96 9.09 -4.62
C TRP A 448 -1.48 8.45 -5.90
N ALA A 449 -0.60 7.94 -6.75
CA ALA A 449 -0.97 7.34 -8.03
C ALA A 449 -1.82 6.07 -7.90
N LYS A 450 -1.76 5.38 -6.74
CA LYS A 450 -2.61 4.23 -6.42
C LYS A 450 -4.05 4.62 -6.08
N VAL A 451 -4.31 5.85 -5.64
CA VAL A 451 -5.65 6.28 -5.16
C VAL A 451 -6.25 7.44 -5.97
N ASN A 452 -5.43 8.24 -6.65
CA ASN A 452 -5.85 9.35 -7.49
C ASN A 452 -5.03 9.34 -8.80
N PRO A 453 -5.68 9.24 -9.98
CA PRO A 453 -4.96 9.19 -11.25
C PRO A 453 -4.30 10.53 -11.60
N PHE A 454 -4.80 11.67 -11.11
CA PHE A 454 -4.37 12.99 -11.60
C PHE A 454 -3.26 13.62 -10.76
N SER A 455 -2.45 14.45 -11.42
CA SER A 455 -1.39 15.22 -10.77
C SER A 455 -1.94 16.15 -9.67
N PRO A 456 -1.24 16.29 -8.54
CA PRO A 456 -1.60 17.23 -7.48
C PRO A 456 -1.55 18.71 -7.93
N LEU A 457 -0.98 19.03 -9.10
CA LEU A 457 -1.04 20.39 -9.65
C LEU A 457 -2.42 20.76 -10.21
N GLY A 458 -3.33 19.79 -10.35
CA GLY A 458 -4.70 20.04 -10.82
C GLY A 458 -4.78 20.38 -12.31
N THR A 459 -3.78 20.01 -13.10
CA THR A 459 -3.67 20.28 -14.54
C THR A 459 -4.56 19.37 -15.39
N GLY A 460 -4.92 18.18 -14.88
CA GLY A 460 -5.55 17.11 -15.65
C GLY A 460 -4.56 16.09 -16.21
N VAL A 461 -3.25 16.29 -16.00
CA VAL A 461 -2.22 15.31 -16.37
C VAL A 461 -2.28 14.12 -15.40
N ARG A 462 -2.12 12.90 -15.92
CA ARG A 462 -2.07 11.68 -15.11
C ARG A 462 -0.70 11.55 -14.43
N LEU A 463 -0.69 11.23 -13.13
CA LEU A 463 0.54 10.94 -12.39
C LEU A 463 0.93 9.48 -12.59
N ASN A 464 2.17 9.22 -13.00
CA ASN A 464 2.70 7.85 -13.09
C ASN A 464 4.15 7.74 -12.58
N PRO A 465 4.33 7.25 -11.34
CA PRO A 465 5.64 7.11 -10.71
C PRO A 465 6.17 5.67 -10.62
N PHE A 466 5.51 4.69 -11.24
CA PHE A 466 5.86 3.25 -11.15
C PHE A 466 7.15 2.86 -11.88
#